data_AF-A0A4P5SKA8-F1
#
_entry.id   AF-A0A4P5SKA8-F1
#
_cell.length_a   1.000
_cell.length_b   1.000
_cell.length_c   1.000
_cell.angle_alpha   90.00
_cell.angle_beta   90.00
_cell.angle_gamma   90.00
#
_symmetry.space_group_name_H-M   'P 1'
#
loop_
_entity.id
_entity.type
_entity.pdbx_description
1 polymer ?
#
loop_
_entity_poly.entity_id
_entity_poly.type
_entity_poly.pdbx_seq_one_letter_code
_entity_poly.pdbx_strand_id
1 'polypeptide(L)'
;MIMAVSKKKLALKKKLAQRKKLALKKKLDLRKKLALKKKLELQKKLAQKKKLELQKKLAQKKKLEIKKKLDLKKKLDLQKKLAQKKKLEIKKKLDLKKKLELQKKLELKIRAAKIKAIKRQRETEKRVALVARARAQKEKQKEAVRIAKERAKLKAQQAADRLALRLAKEKEKQDAKEAREAEKAAKLAAREAERLAEIESHRKPVAPPKPPIIKGMMQDGITPTKEFNFEFLLSQREMLLGERRNLLGQADRLESEANAIVENSEMGDVQFDDEGGEGDTMVVERERDLTLSASARQTVEEIDEALKRIETGDYGYSGRSGLPIPRERLKALPWTTELVQERAGGIGSY
;
A
#
# COMPACT_ATOMS: atom_id res chain seq x y z
N MET A 1 -164.32 90.55 -141.40
CA MET A 1 -163.10 91.19 -140.84
C MET A 1 -162.71 90.63 -139.45
N ILE A 2 -162.82 89.32 -139.20
CA ILE A 2 -162.54 88.70 -137.88
C ILE A 2 -161.44 87.61 -137.95
N MET A 3 -161.08 87.11 -139.15
CA MET A 3 -160.07 86.05 -139.30
C MET A 3 -158.60 86.52 -139.35
N ALA A 4 -158.32 87.83 -139.40
CA ALA A 4 -156.95 88.35 -139.46
C ALA A 4 -156.27 88.51 -138.08
N VAL A 5 -157.04 88.56 -136.98
CA VAL A 5 -156.51 88.81 -135.63
C VAL A 5 -156.02 87.52 -134.92
N SER A 6 -156.51 86.34 -135.31
CA SER A 6 -156.20 85.10 -134.58
C SER A 6 -154.82 84.49 -134.92
N LYS A 7 -154.34 84.62 -136.17
CA LYS A 7 -153.03 84.05 -136.57
C LYS A 7 -151.82 84.74 -135.91
N LYS A 8 -151.93 86.03 -135.55
CA LYS A 8 -150.84 86.78 -134.89
C LYS A 8 -150.60 86.36 -133.43
N LYS A 9 -151.65 85.93 -132.72
CA LYS A 9 -151.53 85.45 -131.31
C LYS A 9 -150.84 84.08 -131.21
N LEU A 10 -150.99 83.20 -132.19
CA LEU A 10 -150.40 81.85 -132.14
C LEU A 10 -148.88 81.86 -132.34
N ALA A 11 -148.36 82.74 -133.21
CA ALA A 11 -146.93 82.88 -133.46
C ALA A 11 -146.15 83.41 -132.24
N LEU A 12 -146.77 84.28 -131.44
CA LEU A 12 -146.12 84.90 -130.28
C LEU A 12 -145.96 83.89 -129.11
N LYS A 13 -146.90 82.94 -128.95
CA LYS A 13 -146.81 81.88 -127.93
C LYS A 13 -145.65 80.91 -128.19
N LYS A 14 -145.35 80.55 -129.44
CA LYS A 14 -144.27 79.60 -129.76
C LYS A 14 -142.86 80.15 -129.45
N LYS A 15 -142.60 81.44 -129.71
CA LYS A 15 -141.30 82.07 -129.38
C LYS A 15 -141.02 82.10 -127.88
N LEU A 16 -142.07 82.29 -127.06
CA LEU A 16 -141.92 82.37 -125.62
C LEU A 16 -141.59 81.01 -124.98
N ALA A 17 -142.11 79.92 -125.55
CA ALA A 17 -141.79 78.55 -125.12
C ALA A 17 -140.32 78.17 -125.40
N GLN A 18 -139.76 78.57 -126.55
CA GLN A 18 -138.35 78.31 -126.87
C GLN A 18 -137.38 79.06 -125.94
N ARG A 19 -137.68 80.32 -125.59
CA ARG A 19 -136.86 81.09 -124.64
C ARG A 19 -136.78 80.44 -123.25
N LYS A 20 -137.88 79.87 -122.75
CA LYS A 20 -137.91 79.19 -121.44
C LYS A 20 -137.04 77.93 -121.40
N LYS A 21 -137.02 77.12 -122.46
CA LYS A 21 -136.17 75.91 -122.52
C LYS A 21 -134.67 76.25 -122.50
N LEU A 22 -134.26 77.31 -123.17
CA LEU A 22 -132.84 77.69 -123.25
C LEU A 22 -132.30 78.20 -121.90
N ALA A 23 -133.14 78.88 -121.12
CA ALA A 23 -132.78 79.34 -119.78
C ALA A 23 -132.56 78.19 -118.78
N LEU A 24 -133.36 77.13 -118.87
CA LEU A 24 -133.22 75.93 -118.03
C LEU A 24 -131.91 75.18 -118.29
N LYS A 25 -131.49 75.06 -119.55
CA LYS A 25 -130.25 74.35 -119.92
C LYS A 25 -129.01 75.04 -119.33
N LYS A 26 -128.93 76.38 -119.37
CA LYS A 26 -127.82 77.16 -118.80
C LYS A 26 -127.68 77.01 -117.27
N LYS A 27 -128.80 76.90 -116.54
CA LYS A 27 -128.77 76.70 -115.07
C LYS A 27 -128.18 75.35 -114.67
N LEU A 28 -128.40 74.30 -115.47
CA LEU A 28 -127.91 72.96 -115.17
C LEU A 28 -126.39 72.85 -115.31
N ASP A 29 -125.81 73.49 -116.33
CA ASP A 29 -124.36 73.46 -116.58
C ASP A 29 -123.55 74.20 -115.49
N LEU A 30 -124.09 75.30 -114.96
CA LEU A 30 -123.49 75.99 -113.82
C LEU A 30 -123.43 75.12 -112.56
N ARG A 31 -124.48 74.33 -112.28
CA ARG A 31 -124.50 73.39 -111.14
C ARG A 31 -123.41 72.31 -111.24
N LYS A 32 -123.15 71.78 -112.45
CA LYS A 32 -122.13 70.74 -112.66
C LYS A 32 -120.70 71.26 -112.43
N LYS A 33 -120.38 72.47 -112.90
CA LYS A 33 -119.04 73.08 -112.68
C LYS A 33 -118.72 73.29 -111.20
N LEU A 34 -119.71 73.68 -110.40
CA LEU A 34 -119.51 73.96 -108.98
C LEU A 34 -119.23 72.68 -108.17
N ALA A 35 -119.83 71.56 -108.55
CA ALA A 35 -119.59 70.26 -107.92
C ALA A 35 -118.14 69.75 -108.17
N LEU A 36 -117.61 69.93 -109.38
CA LEU A 36 -116.23 69.54 -109.71
C LEU A 36 -115.19 70.33 -108.89
N LYS A 37 -115.41 71.63 -108.69
CA LYS A 37 -114.48 72.49 -107.94
C LYS A 37 -114.33 72.05 -106.48
N LYS A 38 -115.43 71.67 -105.81
CA LYS A 38 -115.41 71.17 -104.42
C LYS A 38 -114.65 69.85 -104.28
N LYS A 39 -114.76 68.94 -105.26
CA LYS A 39 -114.11 67.62 -105.20
C LYS A 39 -112.57 67.73 -105.29
N LEU A 40 -112.07 68.66 -106.10
CA LEU A 40 -110.64 68.92 -106.26
C LEU A 40 -110.01 69.54 -105.00
N GLU A 41 -110.77 70.34 -104.26
CA GLU A 41 -110.31 70.96 -103.01
C GLU A 41 -110.14 69.93 -101.87
N LEU A 42 -111.06 68.95 -101.78
CA LEU A 42 -110.96 67.85 -100.82
C LEU A 42 -109.73 66.96 -101.06
N GLN A 43 -109.38 66.68 -102.33
CA GLN A 43 -108.19 65.89 -102.65
C GLN A 43 -106.90 66.57 -102.18
N LYS A 44 -106.78 67.90 -102.33
CA LYS A 44 -105.60 68.66 -101.87
C LYS A 44 -105.41 68.60 -100.35
N LYS A 45 -106.48 68.71 -99.57
CA LYS A 45 -106.43 68.62 -98.09
C LYS A 45 -105.96 67.24 -97.60
N LEU A 46 -106.41 66.17 -98.28
CA LEU A 46 -106.02 64.80 -97.96
C LEU A 46 -104.52 64.56 -98.21
N ALA A 47 -103.97 65.10 -99.30
CA ALA A 47 -102.54 65.01 -99.60
C ALA A 47 -101.67 65.73 -98.55
N GLN A 48 -102.10 66.91 -98.08
CA GLN A 48 -101.39 67.65 -97.04
C GLN A 48 -101.35 66.90 -95.69
N LYS A 49 -102.46 66.28 -95.27
CA LYS A 49 -102.50 65.47 -94.04
C LYS A 49 -101.49 64.31 -94.06
N LYS A 50 -101.41 63.57 -95.17
CA LYS A 50 -100.46 62.45 -95.32
C LYS A 50 -99.00 62.89 -95.22
N LYS A 51 -98.64 64.05 -95.79
CA LYS A 51 -97.27 64.59 -95.73
C LYS A 51 -96.86 64.96 -94.30
N LEU A 52 -97.78 65.54 -93.53
CA LEU A 52 -97.53 65.93 -92.14
C LEU A 52 -97.33 64.72 -91.22
N GLU A 53 -98.02 63.62 -91.47
CA GLU A 53 -97.89 62.38 -90.71
C GLU A 53 -96.53 61.69 -90.92
N LEU A 54 -96.02 61.67 -92.17
CA LEU A 54 -94.70 61.13 -92.49
C LEU A 54 -93.57 61.91 -91.78
N GLN A 55 -93.66 63.24 -91.71
CA GLN A 55 -92.67 64.05 -91.00
C GLN A 55 -92.60 63.71 -89.50
N LYS A 56 -93.75 63.46 -88.85
CA LYS A 56 -93.79 63.07 -87.43
C LYS A 56 -93.11 61.72 -87.17
N LYS A 57 -93.32 60.71 -88.03
CA LYS A 57 -92.70 59.38 -87.89
C LYS A 57 -91.17 59.44 -88.04
N LEU A 58 -90.66 60.27 -88.95
CA LEU A 58 -89.23 60.48 -89.15
C LEU A 58 -88.56 61.12 -87.91
N ALA A 59 -89.22 62.10 -87.29
CA ALA A 59 -88.72 62.74 -86.07
C ALA A 59 -88.64 61.76 -84.88
N GLN A 60 -89.62 60.86 -84.74
CA GLN A 60 -89.61 59.83 -83.68
C GLN A 60 -88.47 58.82 -83.86
N LYS A 61 -88.20 58.36 -85.09
CA LYS A 61 -87.08 57.44 -85.38
C LYS A 61 -85.73 58.06 -84.99
N LYS A 62 -85.48 59.33 -85.34
CA LYS A 62 -84.24 60.03 -84.98
C LYS A 62 -84.04 60.14 -83.46
N LYS A 63 -85.10 60.44 -82.70
CA LYS A 63 -85.03 60.49 -81.22
C LYS A 63 -84.67 59.14 -80.60
N LEU A 64 -85.22 58.04 -81.12
CA LEU A 64 -84.92 56.69 -80.62
C LEU A 64 -83.45 56.29 -80.86
N GLU A 65 -82.88 56.64 -82.00
CA GLU A 65 -81.46 56.36 -82.30
C GLU A 65 -80.49 57.10 -81.37
N ILE A 66 -80.78 58.38 -81.06
CA ILE A 66 -79.96 59.16 -80.14
C ILE A 66 -79.97 58.54 -78.73
N LYS A 67 -81.13 58.09 -78.25
CA LYS A 67 -81.26 57.44 -76.93
C LYS A 67 -80.43 56.16 -76.86
N LYS A 68 -80.48 55.31 -77.90
CA LYS A 68 -79.68 54.08 -77.98
C LYS A 68 -78.16 54.36 -77.94
N LYS A 69 -77.68 55.38 -78.67
CA LYS A 69 -76.26 55.76 -78.66
C LYS A 69 -75.79 56.25 -77.28
N LEU A 70 -76.63 57.00 -76.57
CA LEU A 70 -76.32 57.48 -75.23
C LEU A 70 -76.20 56.34 -74.20
N ASP A 71 -77.09 55.36 -74.27
CA ASP A 71 -77.09 54.20 -73.37
C ASP A 71 -75.86 53.29 -73.59
N LEU A 72 -75.42 53.13 -74.85
CA LEU A 72 -74.17 52.41 -75.17
C LEU A 72 -72.93 53.10 -74.59
N LYS A 73 -72.85 54.43 -74.68
CA LYS A 73 -71.72 55.20 -74.12
C LYS A 73 -71.64 55.05 -72.60
N LYS A 74 -72.78 55.12 -71.90
CA LYS A 74 -72.86 54.91 -70.44
C LYS A 74 -72.40 53.50 -70.02
N LYS A 75 -72.80 52.46 -70.76
CA LYS A 75 -72.38 51.07 -70.47
C LYS A 75 -70.86 50.88 -70.65
N LEU A 76 -70.28 51.48 -71.68
CA LEU A 76 -68.83 51.40 -71.94
C LEU A 76 -68.02 52.07 -70.83
N ASP A 77 -68.44 53.24 -70.35
CA ASP A 77 -67.74 53.96 -69.28
C ASP A 77 -67.80 53.21 -67.93
N LEU A 78 -68.91 52.52 -67.64
CA LEU A 78 -69.03 51.66 -66.45
C LEU A 78 -68.09 50.45 -66.53
N GLN A 79 -67.97 49.80 -67.69
CA GLN A 79 -67.01 48.70 -67.88
C GLN A 79 -65.56 49.16 -67.68
N LYS A 80 -65.18 50.32 -68.21
CA LYS A 80 -63.83 50.88 -68.03
C LYS A 80 -63.52 51.18 -66.56
N LYS A 81 -64.46 51.77 -65.81
CA LYS A 81 -64.29 52.04 -64.37
C LYS A 81 -64.16 50.77 -63.54
N LEU A 82 -64.94 49.74 -63.82
CA LEU A 82 -64.83 48.43 -63.16
C LEU A 82 -63.48 47.75 -63.44
N ALA A 83 -63.00 47.80 -64.67
CA ALA A 83 -61.69 47.26 -65.03
C ALA A 83 -60.54 47.99 -64.32
N GLN A 84 -60.60 49.32 -64.19
CA GLN A 84 -59.60 50.10 -63.45
C GLN A 84 -59.60 49.78 -61.95
N LYS A 85 -60.78 49.65 -61.30
CA LYS A 85 -60.88 49.25 -59.89
C LYS A 85 -60.25 47.89 -59.63
N LYS A 86 -60.56 46.89 -60.47
CA LYS A 86 -59.96 45.55 -60.37
C LYS A 86 -58.43 45.57 -60.54
N LYS A 87 -57.90 46.35 -61.49
CA LYS A 87 -56.44 46.51 -61.67
C LYS A 87 -55.76 47.14 -60.44
N LEU A 88 -56.39 48.15 -59.83
CA LEU A 88 -55.86 48.79 -58.62
C LEU A 88 -55.85 47.85 -57.41
N GLU A 89 -56.88 47.03 -57.23
CA GLU A 89 -56.93 46.03 -56.16
C GLU A 89 -55.85 44.95 -56.32
N ILE A 90 -55.62 44.47 -57.54
CA ILE A 90 -54.56 43.49 -57.82
C ILE A 90 -53.18 44.07 -57.51
N LYS A 91 -52.92 45.32 -57.90
CA LYS A 91 -51.64 46.01 -57.61
C LYS A 91 -51.41 46.14 -56.10
N LYS A 92 -52.42 46.56 -55.33
CA LYS A 92 -52.35 46.65 -53.87
C LYS A 92 -52.06 45.29 -53.21
N LYS A 93 -52.72 44.21 -53.67
CA LYS A 93 -52.48 42.84 -53.15
C LYS A 93 -51.06 42.35 -53.45
N LEU A 94 -50.53 42.65 -54.65
CA LEU A 94 -49.16 42.31 -55.03
C LEU A 94 -48.13 43.03 -54.14
N ASP A 95 -48.33 44.33 -53.90
CA ASP A 95 -47.42 45.13 -53.08
C ASP A 95 -47.41 44.69 -51.61
N LEU A 96 -48.57 44.31 -51.07
CA LEU A 96 -48.67 43.72 -49.72
C LEU A 96 -47.93 42.38 -49.62
N LYS A 97 -48.07 41.50 -50.64
CA LYS A 97 -47.36 40.22 -50.67
C LYS A 97 -45.84 40.41 -50.70
N LYS A 98 -45.34 41.36 -51.51
CA LYS A 98 -43.91 41.70 -51.57
C LYS A 98 -43.38 42.26 -50.24
N LYS A 99 -44.13 43.15 -49.57
CA LYS A 99 -43.75 43.68 -48.25
C LYS A 99 -43.68 42.58 -47.18
N LEU A 100 -44.65 41.66 -47.17
CA LEU A 100 -44.66 40.53 -46.25
C LEU A 100 -43.47 39.58 -46.48
N GLU A 101 -43.11 39.31 -47.73
CA GLU A 101 -41.93 38.49 -48.06
C GLU A 101 -40.61 39.14 -47.62
N LEU A 102 -40.49 40.47 -47.76
CA LEU A 102 -39.32 41.20 -47.27
C LEU A 102 -39.22 41.19 -45.74
N GLN A 103 -40.33 41.38 -45.03
CA GLN A 103 -40.37 41.26 -43.56
C GLN A 103 -39.93 39.87 -43.10
N LYS A 104 -40.47 38.81 -43.70
CA LYS A 104 -40.07 37.42 -43.38
C LYS A 104 -38.58 37.17 -43.64
N LYS A 105 -38.02 37.67 -44.75
CA LYS A 105 -36.58 37.53 -45.06
C LYS A 105 -35.70 38.27 -44.05
N LEU A 106 -36.10 39.46 -43.61
CA LEU A 106 -35.37 40.21 -42.58
C LEU A 106 -35.43 39.49 -41.22
N GLU A 107 -36.59 38.98 -40.82
CA GLU A 107 -36.73 38.20 -39.59
C GLU A 107 -35.87 36.93 -39.61
N LEU A 108 -35.83 36.21 -40.73
CA LEU A 108 -34.97 35.04 -40.89
C LEU A 108 -33.48 35.39 -40.78
N LYS A 109 -33.04 36.51 -41.38
CA LYS A 109 -31.65 36.99 -41.24
C LYS A 109 -31.32 37.36 -39.80
N ILE A 110 -32.22 38.05 -39.09
CA ILE A 110 -32.03 38.42 -37.68
C ILE A 110 -31.99 37.16 -36.80
N ARG A 111 -32.88 36.19 -37.01
CA ARG A 111 -32.87 34.90 -36.30
C ARG A 111 -31.58 34.12 -36.56
N ALA A 112 -31.13 34.03 -37.81
CA ALA A 112 -29.87 33.38 -38.15
C ALA A 112 -28.65 34.06 -37.50
N ALA A 113 -28.62 35.39 -37.46
CA ALA A 113 -27.57 36.15 -36.78
C ALA A 113 -27.57 35.91 -35.27
N LYS A 114 -28.75 35.90 -34.62
CA LYS A 114 -28.90 35.59 -33.19
C LYS A 114 -28.44 34.16 -32.87
N ILE A 115 -28.84 33.17 -33.67
CA ILE A 115 -28.39 31.78 -33.50
C ILE A 115 -26.86 31.67 -33.64
N LYS A 116 -26.27 32.37 -34.62
CA LYS A 116 -24.81 32.38 -34.81
C LYS A 116 -24.09 33.06 -33.63
N ALA A 117 -24.64 34.14 -33.08
CA ALA A 117 -24.11 34.81 -31.90
C ALA A 117 -24.18 33.91 -30.65
N ILE A 118 -25.32 33.26 -30.40
CA ILE A 118 -25.49 32.31 -29.28
C ILE A 118 -24.55 31.11 -29.43
N LYS A 119 -24.39 30.56 -30.64
CA LYS A 119 -23.43 29.47 -30.88
C LYS A 119 -22.00 29.91 -30.56
N ARG A 120 -21.58 31.10 -30.99
CA ARG A 120 -20.26 31.66 -30.67
C ARG A 120 -20.07 31.89 -29.17
N GLN A 121 -21.06 32.46 -28.48
CA GLN A 121 -21.02 32.67 -27.02
C GLN A 121 -20.91 31.34 -26.27
N ARG A 122 -21.73 30.34 -26.63
CA ARG A 122 -21.65 29.00 -26.04
C ARG A 122 -20.30 28.33 -26.30
N GLU A 123 -19.70 28.55 -27.47
CA GLU A 123 -18.37 28.01 -27.78
C GLU A 123 -17.28 28.68 -26.95
N THR A 124 -17.34 30.00 -26.77
CA THR A 124 -16.40 30.73 -25.91
C THR A 124 -16.55 30.35 -24.44
N GLU A 125 -17.79 30.22 -23.95
CA GLU A 125 -18.08 29.75 -22.58
C GLU A 125 -17.58 28.33 -22.36
N LYS A 126 -17.80 27.42 -23.32
CA LYS A 126 -17.26 26.06 -23.27
C LYS A 126 -15.73 26.05 -23.22
N ARG A 127 -15.06 26.87 -24.04
CA ARG A 127 -13.58 26.98 -24.02
C ARG A 127 -13.07 27.52 -22.68
N VAL A 128 -13.71 28.57 -22.15
CA VAL A 128 -13.35 29.13 -20.83
C VAL A 128 -13.59 28.12 -19.71
N ALA A 129 -14.72 27.40 -19.71
CA ALA A 129 -15.02 26.36 -18.74
C ALA A 129 -14.03 25.18 -18.80
N LEU A 130 -13.61 24.76 -20.01
CA LEU A 130 -12.60 23.72 -20.19
C LEU A 130 -11.23 24.17 -19.66
N VAL A 131 -10.82 25.41 -19.94
CA VAL A 131 -9.55 25.96 -19.42
C VAL A 131 -9.59 26.10 -17.90
N ALA A 132 -10.71 26.55 -17.32
CA ALA A 132 -10.90 26.64 -15.88
C ALA A 132 -10.85 25.24 -15.22
N ARG A 133 -11.52 24.25 -15.81
CA ARG A 133 -11.49 22.84 -15.33
C ARG A 133 -10.07 22.25 -15.43
N ALA A 134 -9.35 22.51 -16.52
CA ALA A 134 -7.97 22.07 -16.69
C ALA A 134 -7.01 22.72 -15.67
N ARG A 135 -7.19 24.01 -15.36
CA ARG A 135 -6.43 24.70 -14.29
C ARG A 135 -6.73 24.11 -12.92
N ALA A 136 -8.01 23.93 -12.58
CA ALA A 136 -8.42 23.31 -11.31
C ALA A 136 -7.89 21.87 -11.15
N GLN A 137 -7.88 21.07 -12.23
CA GLN A 137 -7.29 19.73 -12.22
C GLN A 137 -5.78 19.77 -12.02
N LYS A 138 -5.06 20.70 -12.67
CA LYS A 138 -3.61 20.88 -12.47
C LYS A 138 -3.27 21.32 -11.04
N GLU A 139 -4.06 22.20 -10.43
CA GLU A 139 -3.86 22.59 -9.02
C GLU A 139 -4.11 21.43 -8.07
N LYS A 140 -5.21 20.68 -8.25
CA LYS A 140 -5.48 19.47 -7.47
C LYS A 140 -4.37 18.42 -7.61
N GLN A 141 -3.82 18.24 -8.81
CA GLN A 141 -2.68 17.34 -9.04
C GLN A 141 -1.40 17.85 -8.33
N LYS A 142 -1.10 19.15 -8.41
CA LYS A 142 0.06 19.73 -7.69
C LYS A 142 -0.08 19.60 -6.18
N GLU A 143 -1.27 19.84 -5.64
CA GLU A 143 -1.57 19.70 -4.22
C GLU A 143 -1.48 18.24 -3.77
N ALA A 144 -2.04 17.30 -4.53
CA ALA A 144 -1.91 15.86 -4.28
C ALA A 144 -0.44 15.41 -4.28
N VAL A 145 0.38 15.91 -5.22
CA VAL A 145 1.83 15.61 -5.27
C VAL A 145 2.56 16.20 -4.06
N ARG A 146 2.23 17.42 -3.62
CA ARG A 146 2.81 18.01 -2.39
C ARG A 146 2.46 17.18 -1.15
N ILE A 147 1.18 16.81 -0.99
CA ILE A 147 0.71 15.99 0.13
C ILE A 147 1.37 14.60 0.10
N ALA A 148 1.50 13.99 -1.08
CA ALA A 148 2.19 12.71 -1.24
C ALA A 148 3.68 12.82 -0.86
N LYS A 149 4.36 13.90 -1.26
CA LYS A 149 5.76 14.16 -0.93
C LYS A 149 5.96 14.40 0.57
N GLU A 150 5.08 15.16 1.23
CA GLU A 150 5.15 15.33 2.68
C GLU A 150 4.86 14.05 3.45
N ARG A 151 3.84 13.28 3.04
CA ARG A 151 3.57 11.96 3.63
C ARG A 151 4.74 10.99 3.46
N ALA A 152 5.40 11.01 2.29
CA ALA A 152 6.60 10.20 2.05
C ALA A 152 7.77 10.63 2.95
N LYS A 153 7.99 11.94 3.12
CA LYS A 153 9.02 12.48 4.03
C LYS A 153 8.75 12.09 5.48
N LEU A 154 7.50 12.20 5.94
CA LEU A 154 7.11 11.86 7.30
C LEU A 154 7.22 10.36 7.57
N LYS A 155 6.84 9.51 6.60
CA LYS A 155 7.08 8.05 6.67
C LYS A 155 8.58 7.70 6.70
N ALA A 156 9.39 8.39 5.91
CA ALA A 156 10.84 8.18 5.91
C ALA A 156 11.48 8.59 7.26
N GLN A 157 11.03 9.71 7.84
CA GLN A 157 11.43 10.12 9.20
C GLN A 157 11.02 9.09 10.25
N GLN A 158 9.76 8.64 10.26
CA GLN A 158 9.29 7.61 11.18
C GLN A 158 10.05 6.29 11.04
N ALA A 159 10.44 5.90 9.82
CA ALA A 159 11.26 4.72 9.59
C ALA A 159 12.68 4.90 10.12
N ALA A 160 13.29 6.07 9.92
CA ALA A 160 14.61 6.40 10.45
C ALA A 160 14.61 6.44 11.99
N ASP A 161 13.60 7.06 12.60
CA ASP A 161 13.46 7.13 14.06
C ASP A 161 13.27 5.74 14.68
N ARG A 162 12.48 4.87 14.03
CA ARG A 162 12.30 3.49 14.47
C ARG A 162 13.58 2.66 14.36
N LEU A 163 14.37 2.88 13.31
CA LEU A 163 15.69 2.25 13.16
C LEU A 163 16.68 2.76 14.21
N ALA A 164 16.72 4.09 14.45
CA ALA A 164 17.56 4.69 15.47
C ALA A 164 17.21 4.17 16.87
N LEU A 165 15.92 4.05 17.20
CA LEU A 165 15.46 3.48 18.47
C LEU A 165 15.84 2.00 18.61
N ARG A 166 15.77 1.22 17.51
CA ARG A 166 16.18 -0.19 17.52
C ARG A 166 17.69 -0.33 17.73
N LEU A 167 18.50 0.47 17.04
CA LEU A 167 19.96 0.48 17.21
C LEU A 167 20.36 0.93 18.62
N ALA A 168 19.69 1.94 19.18
CA ALA A 168 19.91 2.36 20.56
C ALA A 168 19.59 1.23 21.56
N LYS A 169 18.46 0.54 21.39
CA LYS A 169 18.09 -0.62 22.24
C LYS A 169 19.01 -1.82 22.06
N GLU A 170 19.51 -2.07 20.85
CA GLU A 170 20.49 -3.14 20.60
C GLU A 170 21.83 -2.80 21.26
N LYS A 171 22.28 -1.55 21.18
CA LYS A 171 23.49 -1.08 21.85
C LYS A 171 23.37 -1.17 23.38
N GLU A 172 22.27 -0.69 23.97
CA GLU A 172 22.01 -0.81 25.41
C GLU A 172 22.01 -2.29 25.87
N LYS A 173 21.47 -3.20 25.05
CA LYS A 173 21.53 -4.65 25.32
C LYS A 173 22.95 -5.21 25.21
N GLN A 174 23.78 -4.69 24.31
CA GLN A 174 25.19 -5.09 24.19
C GLN A 174 25.97 -4.59 25.40
N ASP A 175 25.86 -3.31 25.74
CA ASP A 175 26.50 -2.71 26.91
C ASP A 175 26.10 -3.44 28.21
N ALA A 176 24.81 -3.82 28.35
CA ALA A 176 24.34 -4.61 29.50
C ALA A 176 24.86 -6.06 29.51
N LYS A 177 25.11 -6.67 28.35
CA LYS A 177 25.73 -8.00 28.27
C LYS A 177 27.21 -7.93 28.63
N GLU A 178 27.94 -6.98 28.07
CA GLU A 178 29.35 -6.75 28.36
C GLU A 178 29.57 -6.43 29.84
N ALA A 179 28.71 -5.61 30.45
CA ALA A 179 28.76 -5.34 31.89
C ALA A 179 28.55 -6.61 32.74
N ARG A 180 27.58 -7.47 32.37
CA ARG A 180 27.34 -8.75 33.06
C ARG A 180 28.49 -9.75 32.87
N GLU A 181 29.11 -9.77 31.70
CA GLU A 181 30.28 -10.62 31.43
C GLU A 181 31.51 -10.12 32.20
N ALA A 182 31.74 -8.81 32.25
CA ALA A 182 32.78 -8.20 33.06
C ALA A 182 32.60 -8.47 34.56
N GLU A 183 31.37 -8.38 35.07
CA GLU A 183 31.06 -8.72 36.47
C GLU A 183 31.33 -10.21 36.77
N LYS A 184 30.93 -11.12 35.87
CA LYS A 184 31.23 -12.55 36.00
C LYS A 184 32.72 -12.84 35.96
N ALA A 185 33.46 -12.20 35.05
CA ALA A 185 34.91 -12.33 34.94
C ALA A 185 35.61 -11.82 36.20
N ALA A 186 35.21 -10.66 36.73
CA ALA A 186 35.73 -10.11 37.98
C ALA A 186 35.45 -11.04 39.17
N LYS A 187 34.26 -11.65 39.25
CA LYS A 187 33.91 -12.61 40.30
C LYS A 187 34.72 -13.91 40.21
N LEU A 188 34.99 -14.39 39.00
CA LEU A 188 35.86 -15.54 38.76
C LEU A 188 37.31 -15.22 39.16
N ALA A 189 37.83 -14.07 38.75
CA ALA A 189 39.17 -13.62 39.12
C ALA A 189 39.32 -13.44 40.64
N ALA A 190 38.31 -12.89 41.32
CA ALA A 190 38.30 -12.77 42.77
C ALA A 190 38.33 -14.14 43.47
N ARG A 191 37.53 -15.11 42.99
CA ARG A 191 37.50 -16.48 43.52
C ARG A 191 38.82 -17.23 43.27
N GLU A 192 39.45 -16.99 42.13
CA GLU A 192 40.75 -17.57 41.80
C GLU A 192 41.86 -16.96 42.67
N ALA A 193 41.85 -15.65 42.88
CA ALA A 193 42.75 -14.97 43.79
C ALA A 193 42.58 -15.45 45.24
N GLU A 194 41.34 -15.66 45.70
CA GLU A 194 41.05 -16.22 47.01
C GLU A 194 41.57 -17.66 47.14
N ARG A 195 41.37 -18.51 46.12
CA ARG A 195 41.91 -19.87 46.08
C ARG A 195 43.45 -19.88 46.11
N LEU A 196 44.09 -18.97 45.37
CA LEU A 196 45.55 -18.85 45.35
C LEU A 196 46.09 -18.39 46.71
N ALA A 197 45.42 -17.42 47.35
CA ALA A 197 45.75 -16.98 48.70
C ALA A 197 45.52 -18.09 49.76
N GLU A 198 44.50 -18.93 49.57
CA GLU A 198 44.28 -20.11 50.42
C GLU A 198 45.40 -21.15 50.23
N ILE A 199 45.81 -21.43 49.00
CA ILE A 199 46.96 -22.33 48.71
C ILE A 199 48.25 -21.77 49.31
N GLU A 200 48.47 -20.45 49.21
CA GLU A 200 49.67 -19.79 49.73
C GLU A 200 49.70 -19.78 51.27
N SER A 201 48.55 -19.58 51.93
CA SER A 201 48.45 -19.65 53.39
C SER A 201 48.61 -21.09 53.94
N HIS A 202 48.30 -22.11 53.14
CA HIS A 202 48.53 -23.53 53.48
C HIS A 202 49.95 -24.00 53.15
N ARG A 203 50.79 -23.15 52.54
CA ARG A 203 52.17 -23.49 52.20
C ARG A 203 53.04 -23.33 53.46
N LYS A 204 53.33 -24.47 54.12
CA LYS A 204 54.29 -24.51 55.23
C LYS A 204 55.64 -23.90 54.79
N PRO A 205 56.34 -23.15 55.65
CA PRO A 205 57.62 -22.54 55.33
C PRO A 205 58.60 -23.62 54.87
N VAL A 206 59.23 -23.39 53.72
CA VAL A 206 60.23 -24.31 53.15
C VAL A 206 61.42 -24.36 54.12
N ALA A 207 61.71 -25.55 54.62
CA ALA A 207 62.79 -25.81 55.56
C ALA A 207 64.15 -25.31 55.03
N PRO A 208 65.04 -24.81 55.90
CA PRO A 208 66.35 -24.31 55.51
C PRO A 208 67.15 -25.39 54.74
N PRO A 209 67.97 -24.98 53.75
CA PRO A 209 68.74 -25.91 52.93
C PRO A 209 69.71 -26.72 53.79
N LYS A 210 69.67 -28.04 53.64
CA LYS A 210 70.52 -28.99 54.38
C LYS A 210 72.01 -28.71 54.11
N PRO A 211 72.89 -28.81 55.12
CA PRO A 211 74.33 -28.61 54.92
C PRO A 211 74.91 -29.69 53.98
N PRO A 212 75.85 -29.33 53.09
CA PRO A 212 76.45 -30.28 52.16
C PRO A 212 77.37 -31.28 52.88
N ILE A 213 77.17 -32.58 52.62
CA ILE A 213 78.00 -33.67 53.17
C ILE A 213 79.30 -33.77 52.36
N ILE A 214 80.44 -33.66 53.03
CA ILE A 214 81.76 -33.82 52.41
C ILE A 214 82.13 -35.32 52.42
N LYS A 215 82.06 -35.93 51.23
CA LYS A 215 82.32 -37.37 51.01
C LYS A 215 83.79 -37.61 50.66
N GLY A 216 84.38 -38.66 51.23
CA GLY A 216 85.73 -39.14 50.95
C GLY A 216 85.79 -40.11 49.77
N MET A 217 86.97 -40.68 49.51
CA MET A 217 87.15 -41.70 48.48
C MET A 217 86.44 -43.01 48.85
N MET A 218 85.68 -43.57 47.90
CA MET A 218 84.99 -44.85 48.07
C MET A 218 86.00 -46.00 48.18
N GLN A 219 85.90 -46.80 49.23
CA GLN A 219 86.71 -48.00 49.46
C GLN A 219 85.77 -49.16 49.82
N ASP A 220 85.89 -50.31 49.14
CA ASP A 220 85.12 -51.54 49.42
C ASP A 220 83.59 -51.39 49.53
N GLY A 221 83.02 -50.49 48.72
CA GLY A 221 81.58 -50.20 48.75
C GLY A 221 81.16 -49.34 49.95
N ILE A 222 82.10 -48.69 50.63
CA ILE A 222 81.87 -47.78 51.75
C ILE A 222 82.41 -46.41 51.36
N THR A 223 81.66 -45.35 51.63
CA THR A 223 82.08 -43.97 51.39
C THR A 223 82.25 -43.23 52.73
N PRO A 224 83.50 -43.12 53.23
CA PRO A 224 83.79 -42.39 54.46
C PRO A 224 83.41 -40.91 54.35
N THR A 225 83.04 -40.30 55.47
CA THR A 225 82.74 -38.86 55.55
C THR A 225 83.60 -38.20 56.62
N LYS A 226 83.62 -36.87 56.66
CA LYS A 226 84.42 -36.12 57.65
C LYS A 226 84.13 -36.53 59.11
N GLU A 227 82.87 -36.85 59.41
CA GLU A 227 82.43 -37.20 60.77
C GLU A 227 82.51 -38.71 61.07
N PHE A 228 82.65 -39.57 60.05
CA PHE A 228 82.63 -41.03 60.20
C PHE A 228 83.76 -41.71 59.41
N ASN A 229 84.69 -42.30 60.15
CA ASN A 229 85.86 -43.00 59.60
C ASN A 229 85.47 -44.35 58.97
N PHE A 230 86.31 -44.85 58.05
CA PHE A 230 86.13 -46.15 57.39
C PHE A 230 86.00 -47.32 58.39
N GLU A 231 86.88 -47.40 59.39
CA GLU A 231 86.84 -48.45 60.43
C GLU A 231 85.50 -48.48 61.19
N PHE A 232 84.95 -47.29 61.47
CA PHE A 232 83.66 -47.17 62.12
C PHE A 232 82.55 -47.68 61.20
N LEU A 233 82.50 -47.23 59.94
CA LEU A 233 81.48 -47.67 58.98
C LEU A 233 81.55 -49.18 58.70
N LEU A 234 82.74 -49.77 58.66
CA LEU A 234 82.92 -51.21 58.53
C LEU A 234 82.32 -51.95 59.72
N SER A 235 82.62 -51.51 60.95
CA SER A 235 82.03 -52.10 62.17
C SER A 235 80.49 -51.98 62.19
N GLN A 236 79.94 -50.86 61.69
CA GLN A 236 78.50 -50.66 61.61
C GLN A 236 77.85 -51.55 60.54
N ARG A 237 78.51 -51.73 59.39
CA ARG A 237 78.05 -52.63 58.33
C ARG A 237 77.97 -54.08 58.83
N GLU A 238 78.98 -54.56 59.53
CA GLU A 238 78.99 -55.91 60.11
C GLU A 238 77.87 -56.08 61.15
N MET A 239 77.69 -55.09 62.02
CA MET A 239 76.61 -55.09 63.02
C MET A 239 75.23 -55.11 62.35
N LEU A 240 75.01 -54.30 61.32
CA LEU A 240 73.76 -54.26 60.55
C LEU A 240 73.48 -55.58 59.84
N LEU A 241 74.48 -56.21 59.22
CA LEU A 241 74.32 -57.51 58.57
C LEU A 241 74.02 -58.63 59.56
N GLY A 242 74.64 -58.58 60.74
CA GLY A 242 74.32 -59.48 61.85
C GLY A 242 72.87 -59.31 62.31
N GLU A 243 72.46 -58.06 62.55
CA GLU A 243 71.12 -57.77 63.05
C GLU A 243 70.03 -58.07 62.02
N ARG A 244 70.29 -57.81 60.73
CA ARG A 244 69.42 -58.22 59.62
C ARG A 244 69.14 -59.72 59.66
N ARG A 245 70.18 -60.54 59.85
CA ARG A 245 70.05 -62.00 59.92
C ARG A 245 69.24 -62.43 61.15
N ASN A 246 69.46 -61.77 62.29
CA ASN A 246 68.74 -62.04 63.53
C ASN A 246 67.24 -61.72 63.38
N LEU A 247 66.90 -60.53 62.90
CA LEU A 247 65.52 -60.06 62.75
C LEU A 247 64.75 -60.82 61.68
N LEU A 248 65.39 -61.16 60.56
CA LEU A 248 64.77 -62.00 59.54
C LEU A 248 64.44 -63.39 60.10
N GLY A 249 65.38 -63.99 60.83
CA GLY A 249 65.12 -65.26 61.53
C GLY A 249 64.06 -65.14 62.62
N GLN A 250 63.94 -64.01 63.32
CA GLN A 250 62.86 -63.77 64.29
C GLN A 250 61.50 -63.63 63.60
N ALA A 251 61.42 -62.87 62.51
CA ALA A 251 60.21 -62.65 61.74
C ALA A 251 59.64 -63.97 61.19
N ASP A 252 60.52 -64.79 60.59
CA ASP A 252 60.11 -66.09 60.03
C ASP A 252 59.67 -67.07 61.13
N ARG A 253 60.31 -67.06 62.31
CA ARG A 253 59.88 -67.87 63.47
C ARG A 253 58.51 -67.44 63.99
N LEU A 254 58.32 -66.16 64.26
CA LEU A 254 57.05 -65.61 64.76
C LEU A 254 55.89 -65.83 63.78
N GLU A 255 56.15 -65.71 62.47
CA GLU A 255 55.15 -66.00 61.44
C GLU A 255 54.80 -67.49 61.38
N SER A 256 55.78 -68.36 61.53
CA SER A 256 55.56 -69.81 61.61
C SER A 256 54.78 -70.19 62.88
N GLU A 257 55.08 -69.58 64.02
CA GLU A 257 54.34 -69.74 65.29
C GLU A 257 52.88 -69.28 65.15
N ALA A 258 52.66 -68.09 64.58
CA ALA A 258 51.32 -67.56 64.31
C ALA A 258 50.49 -68.45 63.37
N ASN A 259 51.12 -69.05 62.36
CA ASN A 259 50.46 -69.99 61.45
C ASN A 259 50.20 -71.35 62.10
N ALA A 260 51.13 -71.84 62.94
CA ALA A 260 50.94 -73.08 63.68
C ALA A 260 49.79 -73.00 64.70
N ILE A 261 49.51 -71.82 65.28
CA ILE A 261 48.31 -71.61 66.12
C ILE A 261 47.05 -71.91 65.31
N VAL A 262 46.94 -71.40 64.08
CA VAL A 262 45.77 -71.67 63.21
C VAL A 262 45.66 -73.16 62.90
N GLU A 263 46.75 -73.79 62.46
CA GLU A 263 46.76 -75.20 62.08
C GLU A 263 46.40 -76.13 63.27
N ASN A 264 46.86 -75.81 64.48
CA ASN A 264 46.55 -76.58 65.68
C ASN A 264 45.14 -76.27 66.24
N SER A 265 44.63 -75.05 66.07
CA SER A 265 43.26 -74.67 66.47
C SER A 265 42.19 -75.24 65.53
N GLU A 266 42.52 -75.50 64.26
CA GLU A 266 41.57 -75.98 63.25
C GLU A 266 41.35 -77.51 63.29
N MET A 267 42.11 -78.24 64.13
CA MET A 267 42.05 -79.71 64.20
C MET A 267 41.54 -80.23 65.54
N GLY A 268 40.30 -79.89 65.89
CA GLY A 268 39.61 -80.50 67.02
C GLY A 268 38.21 -79.93 67.18
N ASP A 269 37.20 -80.80 67.06
CA ASP A 269 35.80 -80.51 67.34
C ASP A 269 35.69 -79.94 68.76
N VAL A 270 35.66 -78.61 68.89
CA VAL A 270 35.45 -77.93 70.16
C VAL A 270 34.04 -78.29 70.64
N GLN A 271 33.92 -79.39 71.38
CA GLN A 271 32.73 -79.68 72.15
C GLN A 271 32.54 -78.50 73.08
N PHE A 272 31.52 -77.71 72.75
CA PHE A 272 31.14 -76.50 73.45
C PHE A 272 30.58 -76.88 74.83
N ASP A 273 31.48 -77.16 75.76
CA ASP A 273 31.20 -77.22 77.19
C ASP A 273 31.63 -75.90 77.86
N ASP A 274 31.16 -75.63 79.07
CA ASP A 274 31.23 -74.32 79.79
C ASP A 274 32.64 -73.71 79.99
N GLU A 275 33.70 -74.36 79.48
CA GLU A 275 35.11 -73.91 79.47
C GLU A 275 35.53 -73.34 78.09
N GLY A 276 34.58 -72.93 77.24
CA GLY A 276 34.80 -72.40 75.88
C GLY A 276 35.43 -71.00 75.73
N GLY A 277 36.31 -70.59 76.65
CA GLY A 277 36.95 -69.26 76.66
C GLY A 277 38.32 -69.18 75.97
N GLU A 278 38.95 -70.30 75.61
CA GLU A 278 40.36 -70.34 75.16
C GLU A 278 40.59 -69.87 73.70
N GLY A 279 39.52 -69.77 72.89
CA GLY A 279 39.64 -69.29 71.51
C GLY A 279 40.02 -67.81 71.41
N ASP A 280 39.59 -66.98 72.37
CA ASP A 280 39.89 -65.55 72.40
C ASP A 280 41.38 -65.30 72.71
N THR A 281 41.97 -66.12 73.59
CA THR A 281 43.41 -66.05 73.90
C THR A 281 44.29 -66.44 72.72
N MET A 282 43.90 -67.45 71.93
CA MET A 282 44.66 -67.87 70.74
C MET A 282 44.67 -66.82 69.63
N VAL A 283 43.57 -66.07 69.45
CA VAL A 283 43.49 -64.98 68.48
C VAL A 283 44.42 -63.83 68.89
N VAL A 284 44.40 -63.44 70.16
CA VAL A 284 45.27 -62.37 70.68
C VAL A 284 46.76 -62.73 70.55
N GLU A 285 47.12 -63.98 70.85
CA GLU A 285 48.49 -64.47 70.70
C GLU A 285 48.95 -64.44 69.25
N ARG A 286 48.11 -64.93 68.32
CA ARG A 286 48.39 -64.87 66.88
C ARG A 286 48.56 -63.44 66.37
N GLU A 287 47.66 -62.54 66.75
CA GLU A 287 47.75 -61.13 66.35
C GLU A 287 49.02 -60.45 66.87
N ARG A 288 49.42 -60.79 68.11
CA ARG A 288 50.67 -60.31 68.71
C ARG A 288 51.87 -60.79 67.89
N ASP A 289 51.94 -62.07 67.54
CA ASP A 289 53.08 -62.63 66.81
C ASP A 289 53.18 -62.08 65.38
N LEU A 290 52.03 -61.91 64.70
CA LEU A 290 51.98 -61.24 63.39
C LEU A 290 52.45 -59.78 63.48
N THR A 291 52.04 -59.06 64.52
CA THR A 291 52.46 -57.66 64.73
C THR A 291 53.97 -57.57 65.01
N LEU A 292 54.51 -58.48 65.82
CA LEU A 292 55.94 -58.55 66.10
C LEU A 292 56.75 -58.93 64.86
N SER A 293 56.28 -59.88 64.05
CA SER A 293 56.90 -60.25 62.77
C SER A 293 56.90 -59.09 61.79
N ALA A 294 55.79 -58.37 61.65
CA ALA A 294 55.69 -57.18 60.80
C ALA A 294 56.68 -56.08 61.23
N SER A 295 56.78 -55.81 62.55
CA SER A 295 57.74 -54.85 63.11
C SER A 295 59.20 -55.26 62.85
N ALA A 296 59.51 -56.55 62.97
CA ALA A 296 60.84 -57.09 62.65
C ALA A 296 61.18 -56.92 61.16
N ARG A 297 60.22 -57.21 60.25
CA ARG A 297 60.39 -56.98 58.80
C ARG A 297 60.57 -55.50 58.45
N GLN A 298 59.83 -54.60 59.10
CA GLN A 298 60.02 -53.16 58.93
C GLN A 298 61.42 -52.73 59.37
N THR A 299 61.91 -53.23 60.50
CA THR A 299 63.27 -52.94 60.97
C THR A 299 64.34 -53.48 60.01
N VAL A 300 64.10 -54.62 59.36
CA VAL A 300 64.99 -55.16 58.31
C VAL A 300 65.04 -54.22 57.10
N GLU A 301 63.92 -53.62 56.70
CA GLU A 301 63.89 -52.63 55.62
C GLU A 301 64.70 -51.37 55.99
N GLU A 302 64.56 -50.88 57.23
CA GLU A 302 65.36 -49.77 57.76
C GLU A 302 66.87 -50.11 57.77
N ILE A 303 67.23 -51.36 58.07
CA ILE A 303 68.62 -51.84 57.99
C ILE A 303 69.12 -51.87 56.54
N ASP A 304 68.32 -52.36 55.60
CA ASP A 304 68.67 -52.41 54.18
C ASP A 304 68.84 -51.00 53.60
N GLU A 305 68.04 -50.03 54.03
CA GLU A 305 68.27 -48.61 53.74
C GLU A 305 69.58 -48.10 54.34
N ALA A 306 69.86 -48.43 55.60
CA ALA A 306 71.08 -48.00 56.27
C ALA A 306 72.34 -48.53 55.55
N LEU A 307 72.31 -49.79 55.09
CA LEU A 307 73.38 -50.38 54.29
C LEU A 307 73.59 -49.61 52.98
N LYS A 308 72.52 -49.25 52.26
CA LYS A 308 72.62 -48.41 51.05
C LYS A 308 73.21 -47.03 51.36
N ARG A 309 72.87 -46.43 52.50
CA ARG A 309 73.44 -45.12 52.90
C ARG A 309 74.93 -45.20 53.23
N ILE A 310 75.43 -46.35 53.67
CA ILE A 310 76.87 -46.59 53.86
C ILE A 310 77.59 -46.62 52.51
N GLU A 311 76.94 -47.16 51.47
CA GLU A 311 77.45 -47.16 50.11
C GLU A 311 77.45 -45.75 49.49
N THR A 312 76.36 -44.99 49.64
CA THR A 312 76.22 -43.64 49.06
C THR A 312 76.95 -42.54 49.84
N GLY A 313 77.23 -42.77 51.12
CA GLY A 313 77.99 -41.85 51.99
C GLY A 313 77.11 -40.88 52.73
N ASP A 314 75.84 -41.23 52.88
CA ASP A 314 74.84 -40.45 53.62
C ASP A 314 74.55 -41.09 54.99
N TYR A 315 75.28 -42.16 55.34
CA TYR A 315 75.15 -42.82 56.63
C TYR A 315 75.60 -41.93 57.78
N GLY A 316 74.85 -41.95 58.88
CA GLY A 316 75.12 -41.15 60.07
C GLY A 316 74.71 -39.69 59.96
N TYR A 317 73.99 -39.28 58.91
CA TYR A 317 73.37 -37.95 58.81
C TYR A 317 71.85 -38.04 58.89
N SER A 318 71.23 -37.07 59.56
CA SER A 318 69.77 -37.03 59.69
C SER A 318 69.09 -36.79 58.33
N GLY A 319 68.08 -37.61 58.02
CA GLY A 319 67.22 -37.39 56.85
C GLY A 319 66.39 -36.11 56.93
N ARG A 320 66.18 -35.55 58.13
CA ARG A 320 65.35 -34.36 58.37
C ARG A 320 66.19 -33.07 58.34
N SER A 321 67.16 -32.93 59.24
CA SER A 321 68.01 -31.71 59.33
C SER A 321 69.30 -31.78 58.52
N GLY A 322 69.78 -32.97 58.13
CA GLY A 322 71.10 -33.14 57.52
C GLY A 322 72.27 -32.99 58.51
N LEU A 323 72.01 -32.90 59.82
CA LEU A 323 73.03 -32.84 60.86
C LEU A 323 73.60 -34.23 61.17
N PRO A 324 74.88 -34.33 61.62
CA PRO A 324 75.49 -35.60 61.97
C PRO A 324 74.86 -36.21 63.23
N ILE A 325 74.53 -37.49 63.17
CA ILE A 325 73.97 -38.29 64.25
C ILE A 325 75.11 -38.69 65.21
N PRO A 326 74.95 -38.53 66.54
CA PRO A 326 75.97 -38.92 67.50
C PRO A 326 76.40 -40.39 67.35
N ARG A 327 77.72 -40.64 67.35
CA ARG A 327 78.29 -42.00 67.19
C ARG A 327 77.77 -42.99 68.24
N GLU A 328 77.57 -42.54 69.47
CA GLU A 328 77.04 -43.36 70.56
C GLU A 328 75.63 -43.89 70.25
N ARG A 329 74.81 -43.08 69.59
CA ARG A 329 73.47 -43.49 69.16
C ARG A 329 73.54 -44.53 68.04
N LEU A 330 74.41 -44.32 67.05
CA LEU A 330 74.61 -45.30 65.97
C LEU A 330 75.13 -46.64 66.51
N LYS A 331 76.02 -46.62 67.50
CA LYS A 331 76.47 -47.84 68.19
C LYS A 331 75.35 -48.60 68.90
N ALA A 332 74.34 -47.89 69.41
CA ALA A 332 73.19 -48.49 70.09
C ALA A 332 72.09 -48.94 69.12
N LEU A 333 71.81 -48.13 68.09
CA LEU A 333 70.76 -48.34 67.09
C LEU A 333 71.33 -48.00 65.70
N PRO A 334 72.00 -48.94 65.03
CA PRO A 334 72.78 -48.64 63.83
C PRO A 334 71.92 -48.30 62.59
N TRP A 335 70.63 -48.60 62.59
CA TRP A 335 69.70 -48.28 61.49
C TRP A 335 68.96 -46.93 61.66
N THR A 336 69.24 -46.18 62.74
CA THR A 336 68.57 -44.89 62.97
C THR A 336 68.89 -43.85 61.89
N THR A 337 67.85 -43.20 61.38
CA THR A 337 67.94 -42.20 60.30
C THR A 337 67.77 -40.76 60.78
N GLU A 338 67.39 -40.56 62.04
CA GLU A 338 67.06 -39.26 62.64
C GLU A 338 67.79 -39.04 63.98
N LEU A 339 67.92 -37.77 64.36
CA LEU A 339 68.45 -37.35 65.66
C LEU A 339 67.46 -37.66 66.79
N VAL A 340 67.97 -37.76 68.02
CA VAL A 340 67.14 -37.95 69.24
C VAL A 340 66.08 -36.84 69.32
N GLN A 341 66.49 -35.59 69.11
CA GLN A 341 65.64 -34.41 69.19
C GLN A 341 64.54 -34.40 68.13
N GLU A 342 64.81 -34.96 66.95
CA GLU A 342 63.84 -35.02 65.85
C GLU A 342 62.83 -36.14 66.05
N ARG A 343 63.32 -37.32 66.48
CA ARG A 343 62.48 -38.49 66.78
C ARG A 343 61.58 -38.26 68.00
N ALA A 344 62.08 -37.54 69.02
CA ALA A 344 61.30 -37.13 70.19
C ALA A 344 60.44 -35.88 69.93
N GLY A 345 60.76 -35.11 68.88
CA GLY A 345 60.35 -33.72 68.68
C GLY A 345 59.01 -33.49 67.99
N GLY A 346 58.06 -34.44 68.07
CA GLY A 346 56.68 -34.20 67.63
C GLY A 346 55.93 -33.10 68.41
N ILE A 347 56.54 -32.51 69.45
CA ILE A 347 55.90 -31.55 70.37
C ILE A 347 56.42 -30.11 70.23
N GLY A 348 57.49 -29.79 69.48
CA GLY A 348 57.91 -28.38 69.47
C GLY A 348 59.16 -27.98 68.69
N SER A 349 59.15 -28.13 67.37
CA SER A 349 59.97 -27.26 66.51
C SER A 349 59.37 -27.20 65.12
N TYR A 350 58.73 -26.06 64.86
CA TYR A 350 58.38 -25.56 63.53
C TYR A 350 59.27 -24.37 63.20
#